data_AF-A0A8S2XWA9-F1
#
_entry.id   AF-A0A8S2XWA9-F1
#
_cell.length_a   1.000
_cell.length_b   1.000
_cell.length_c   1.000
_cell.angle_alpha   90.00
_cell.angle_beta   90.00
_cell.angle_gamma   90.00
#
_symmetry.space_group_name_H-M   'P 1'
#
loop_
_entity.id
_entity.type
_entity.pdbx_description
1 polymer ?
#
loop_
_entity_poly.entity_id
_entity_poly.type
_entity_poly.pdbx_seq_one_letter_code
_entity_poly.pdbx_strand_id
1 'polypeptide(L)' 'MVSQAIEGVDQLRTQWYWKSNSDPWSTNGNEEWTKYSDIESAIIEEVFNQKNKIKLAELDNYSINLNDSI' A
#
# COMPACT_ATOMS: atom_id res chain seq x y z
N MET A 1 9.76 22.33 -32.37
CA MET A 1 9.50 20.89 -32.19
C MET A 1 10.82 20.21 -31.90
N VAL A 2 11.06 19.84 -30.64
CA VAL A 2 11.47 18.49 -30.19
C VAL A 2 11.60 18.55 -28.67
N SER A 3 10.72 17.83 -27.99
CA SER A 3 10.78 17.59 -26.55
C SER A 3 11.91 16.59 -26.28
N GLN A 4 12.80 16.87 -25.32
CA GLN A 4 13.75 15.89 -24.83
C GLN A 4 13.79 15.89 -23.29
N ALA A 5 13.34 14.75 -22.78
CA ALA A 5 13.66 14.09 -21.51
C ALA A 5 13.90 14.96 -20.28
N ILE A 6 12.88 15.02 -19.40
CA ILE A 6 13.10 15.21 -17.97
C ILE A 6 13.55 13.86 -17.41
N GLU A 7 14.86 13.61 -17.43
CA GLU A 7 15.46 12.59 -16.58
C GLU A 7 15.27 13.03 -15.12
N GLY A 8 14.61 12.21 -14.30
CA GLY A 8 14.45 12.45 -12.87
C GLY A 8 13.02 12.64 -12.37
N VAL A 9 12.00 12.17 -13.09
CA VAL A 9 10.70 11.90 -12.47
C VAL A 9 10.69 10.43 -12.06
N ASP A 10 11.40 10.10 -10.98
CA ASP A 10 10.94 8.98 -10.15
C ASP A 10 9.60 9.46 -9.61
N GLN A 11 8.54 9.11 -10.34
CA GLN A 11 7.18 9.51 -10.03
C GLN A 11 6.95 9.17 -8.57
N LEU A 12 6.53 10.16 -7.78
CA LEU A 12 6.07 10.02 -6.40
C LEU A 12 4.95 8.96 -6.33
N ARG A 13 5.30 7.68 -6.43
CA ARG A 13 4.37 6.57 -6.34
C ARG A 13 4.17 6.32 -4.86
N THR A 14 2.92 6.44 -4.42
CA THR A 14 2.55 6.09 -3.06
C THR A 14 2.97 4.66 -2.78
N GLN A 15 3.78 4.47 -1.73
CA GLN A 15 4.24 3.17 -1.29
C GLN A 15 3.45 2.73 -0.07
N TRP A 16 2.80 1.57 -0.16
CA TRP A 16 2.04 1.00 0.94
C TRP A 16 2.90 -0.02 1.71
N TYR A 17 2.65 -0.10 3.03
CA TYR A 17 3.30 -1.02 3.95
C TYR A 17 2.27 -1.70 4.83
N TRP A 18 2.58 -2.91 5.29
CA TRP A 18 1.81 -3.60 6.32
C TRP A 18 2.69 -3.86 7.53
N LYS A 19 2.03 -3.84 8.68
CA LYS A 19 2.66 -4.03 9.97
C LYS A 19 2.55 -5.49 10.36
N SER A 20 3.69 -6.11 10.62
CA SER A 20 3.79 -7.46 11.15
C SER A 20 4.27 -7.41 12.59
N ASN A 21 3.74 -8.30 13.43
CA ASN A 21 4.34 -8.62 14.72
C ASN A 21 4.96 -10.00 14.61
N SER A 22 6.29 -10.06 14.68
CA SER A 22 7.06 -11.31 14.60
C SER A 22 6.75 -12.26 15.75
N ASP A 23 6.22 -11.76 16.87
CA ASP A 23 5.66 -12.56 17.96
C ASP A 23 4.19 -12.20 18.22
N PRO A 24 3.23 -12.97 17.68
CA PRO A 24 1.81 -12.64 17.78
C PRO A 24 1.25 -12.74 19.21
N TRP A 25 2.02 -13.26 20.17
CA TRP A 25 1.61 -13.34 21.59
C TRP A 25 2.28 -12.28 22.47
N SER A 26 3.27 -11.56 21.94
CA SER A 26 3.94 -10.48 22.67
C SER A 26 3.25 -9.14 22.43
N THR A 27 2.84 -8.49 23.50
CA THR A 27 2.35 -7.11 23.49
C THR A 27 3.46 -6.07 23.37
N ASN A 28 4.72 -6.51 23.39
CA ASN A 28 5.93 -5.68 23.33
C ASN A 28 6.84 -6.08 22.15
N GLY A 29 6.29 -6.80 21.17
CA GLY A 29 7.02 -7.23 19.98
C GLY A 29 7.50 -6.03 19.16
N ASN A 30 8.70 -6.15 18.57
CA ASN A 30 9.17 -5.16 17.61
C ASN A 30 8.24 -5.18 16.39
N GLU A 31 7.61 -4.05 16.14
CA GLU A 31 6.69 -3.89 15.03
C GLU A 31 7.50 -3.69 13.74
N GLU A 32 7.39 -4.63 12.81
CA GLU A 32 8.13 -4.59 11.56
C GLU A 32 7.20 -4.21 10.42
N TRP A 33 7.53 -3.10 9.75
CA TRP A 33 6.82 -2.64 8.56
C TRP A 33 7.41 -3.29 7.32
N THR A 34 6.61 -4.11 6.67
CA THR A 34 6.97 -4.77 5.42
C THR A 34 6.29 -4.06 4.26
N LYS A 35 7.04 -3.78 3.19
CA LYS A 35 6.47 -3.15 1.99
C LYS A 35 5.59 -4.13 1.22
N TYR A 36 4.48 -3.62 0.67
CA TYR A 36 3.78 -4.32 -0.40
C TYR A 36 4.59 -4.24 -1.70
N SER A 37 4.39 -5.19 -2.61
CA SER A 37 4.97 -5.09 -3.95
C SER A 37 4.42 -3.87 -4.71
N ASP A 38 5.08 -3.48 -5.79
CA ASP A 38 4.65 -2.33 -6.61
C ASP A 38 3.23 -2.54 -7.18
N ILE A 39 2.88 -3.78 -7.51
CA ILE A 39 1.57 -4.16 -8.04
C ILE A 39 0.52 -4.07 -6.93
N GLU A 40 0.77 -4.72 -5.78
CA GLU A 40 -0.15 -4.67 -4.64
C GLU A 40 -0.36 -3.23 -4.16
N SER A 41 0.71 -2.44 -4.08
CA SER A 41 0.62 -1.02 -3.69
C SER A 41 -0.24 -0.21 -4.66
N ALA A 42 -0.16 -0.48 -5.97
CA ALA A 42 -1.00 0.18 -6.96
C ALA A 42 -2.50 -0.19 -6.80
N ILE A 43 -2.79 -1.45 -6.51
CA ILE A 43 -4.17 -1.92 -6.26
C ILE A 43 -4.74 -1.28 -4.99
N ILE A 44 -3.95 -1.25 -3.91
CA ILE A 44 -4.34 -0.63 -2.64
C ILE A 44 -4.59 0.87 -2.84
N GLU A 45 -3.70 1.57 -3.54
CA GLU A 45 -3.84 3.00 -3.85
C GLU A 45 -5.09 3.29 -4.68
N GLU A 46 -5.39 2.46 -5.68
CA GLU A 46 -6.59 2.59 -6.51
C GLU A 46 -7.85 2.51 -5.65
N VAL A 47 -7.96 1.46 -4.83
CA VAL A 47 -9.11 1.24 -3.94
C VAL A 47 -9.20 2.31 -2.86
N PHE A 48 -8.07 2.76 -2.32
CA PHE A 48 -8.03 3.82 -1.32
C PHE A 48 -8.60 5.14 -1.88
N ASN A 49 -8.28 5.48 -3.12
CA ASN A 49 -8.73 6.70 -3.79
C ASN A 49 -10.18 6.63 -4.31
N GLN A 50 -10.81 5.45 -4.31
CA GLN A 50 -12.22 5.34 -4.64
C GLN A 50 -13.09 6.08 -3.60
N LYS A 51 -14.10 6.81 -4.08
CA LYS A 51 -15.09 7.51 -3.24
C LYS A 51 -16.15 6.58 -2.63
N ASN A 52 -16.00 5.26 -2.81
CA ASN A 52 -16.95 4.27 -2.33
C ASN A 52 -16.90 4.14 -0.80
N LYS A 53 -18.04 3.76 -0.22
CA LYS A 53 -18.18 3.51 1.23
C LYS A 53 -17.50 2.21 1.68
N ILE A 54 -17.17 1.33 0.75
CA ILE A 54 -16.49 0.05 1.01
C ILE A 54 -15.19 0.06 0.22
N LYS A 55 -14.08 0.15 0.92
CA LYS A 55 -12.72 0.10 0.39
C LYS A 55 -12.09 -1.24 0.75
N LEU A 56 -12.43 -2.28 -0.01
CA LEU A 56 -11.85 -3.61 0.14
C LEU A 56 -10.93 -3.85 -1.07
N ALA A 57 -9.62 -3.95 -0.83
CA ALA A 57 -8.66 -4.29 -1.88
C ALA A 57 -8.49 -5.81 -1.91
N GLU A 58 -8.86 -6.43 -3.04
CA GLU A 58 -8.69 -7.87 -3.26
C GLU A 58 -7.32 -8.13 -3.90
N LEU A 59 -6.47 -8.89 -3.19
CA LEU A 59 -5.17 -9.35 -3.66
C LEU A 59 -5.21 -10.89 -3.83
N ASP A 60 -4.21 -11.47 -4.48
CA ASP A 60 -4.25 -12.88 -4.91
C ASP A 60 -4.56 -13.88 -3.79
N ASN A 61 -4.09 -13.64 -2.56
CA ASN A 61 -4.23 -14.57 -1.44
C ASN A 61 -4.97 -14.00 -0.23
N TYR A 62 -5.34 -12.71 -0.25
CA TYR A 62 -5.93 -12.02 0.89
C TYR A 62 -6.63 -10.73 0.47
N SER A 63 -7.47 -10.19 1.34
CA SER A 63 -8.14 -8.91 1.12
C SER A 63 -7.78 -7.93 2.23
N ILE A 64 -7.57 -6.66 1.86
CA ILE A 64 -7.27 -5.58 2.80
C ILE A 64 -8.51 -4.71 2.94
N ASN A 65 -9.00 -4.58 4.18
CA ASN A 65 -10.09 -3.66 4.50
C ASN A 65 -9.52 -2.29 4.88
N LEU A 66 -9.75 -1.30 4.03
CA LEU A 66 -9.32 0.10 4.20
C LEU A 66 -10.44 0.99 4.76
N ASN A 67 -11.51 0.41 5.31
CA ASN A 67 -12.61 1.16 5.92
C ASN A 67 -12.35 1.55 7.37
N ASP A 68 -11.40 0.91 8.03
CA ASP A 68 -10.89 1.36 9.33
C ASP A 68 -10.04 2.62 9.07
N SER A 69 -10.68 3.78 9.19
CA SER A 69 -9.98 5.06 9.21
C SER A 69 -8.99 5.06 10.38
N ILE A 70 -7.71 5.29 10.06
CA ILE A 70 -6.70 5.72 11.04
C ILE A 70 -7.10 7.05 11.65
#